data_AF-S2IZV3-F1
#
_entry.id   AF-S2IZV3-F1
#
_cell.length_a   1.000
_cell.length_b   1.000
_cell.length_c   1.000
_cell.angle_alpha   90.00
_cell.angle_beta   90.00
_cell.angle_gamma   90.00
#
_symmetry.space_group_name_H-M   'P 1'
#
loop_
_entity.id
_entity.type
_entity.pdbx_description
1 polymer ?
#
loop_
_entity_poly.entity_id
_entity_poly.type
_entity_poly.pdbx_seq_one_letter_code
_entity_poly.pdbx_strand_id
1 'polypeptide(L)'
;MMIKCISLVVLSITISATSGLQYGEMCDSSPIYSSSWQYDDSCANVYLFCDSSRNNTCNYKGCSNTDYIQGWDEIAYKFPSRCNNQMYCPDNGSQCTQLVQVGGHCELQRDDECAGKESICLNSTCFIKGAPLGGNCGSDRTDYVSYDAKGLAVQQTIIRDNCTEGTWCDNHICISSNAVGASCWQDRECITGYCTDDGICINGPDVFHSIANWLWAVLGCSVLVFVVVILGFLWILHRYQSRKEHEKAAKFFGDNDEFFKRYQMMQQDDTTSTSQLVEQQQQQNRASVVYLTTPDYNESAALGTTRPLSWRHSGNLSSR
;
A
#
# COMPACT_ATOMS: atom_id res chain seq x y z
N MET A 1 -36.46 15.58 -73.97
CA MET A 1 -35.68 15.86 -72.75
C MET A 1 -36.64 15.86 -71.56
N MET A 2 -36.68 14.76 -70.80
CA MET A 2 -37.34 14.70 -69.49
C MET A 2 -36.42 13.90 -68.57
N ILE A 3 -35.75 14.61 -67.67
CA ILE A 3 -34.89 14.07 -66.64
C ILE A 3 -35.82 13.64 -65.49
N LYS A 4 -35.90 12.34 -65.21
CA LYS A 4 -36.62 11.80 -64.05
C LYS A 4 -35.67 11.75 -62.86
N CYS A 5 -36.04 12.48 -61.81
CA CYS A 5 -35.36 12.61 -60.53
C CYS A 5 -35.13 11.25 -59.86
N ILE A 6 -33.89 11.03 -59.42
CA ILE A 6 -33.50 9.95 -58.52
C ILE A 6 -33.91 10.39 -57.11
N SER A 7 -34.83 9.65 -56.49
CA SER A 7 -35.22 9.83 -55.08
C SER A 7 -34.25 9.03 -54.21
N LEU A 8 -33.42 9.74 -53.45
CA LEU A 8 -32.44 9.16 -52.53
C LEU A 8 -33.07 9.17 -51.14
N VAL A 9 -33.65 8.05 -50.73
CA VAL A 9 -34.20 7.84 -49.39
C VAL A 9 -33.02 7.51 -48.47
N VAL A 10 -32.56 8.50 -47.71
CA VAL A 10 -31.60 8.30 -46.61
C VAL A 10 -32.39 7.81 -45.40
N LEU A 11 -32.28 6.51 -45.11
CA LEU A 11 -32.83 5.90 -43.91
C LEU A 11 -31.88 6.19 -42.73
N SER A 12 -32.20 7.23 -41.95
CA SER A 12 -31.50 7.57 -40.71
C SER A 12 -31.80 6.51 -39.65
N ILE A 13 -30.92 5.53 -39.47
CA ILE A 13 -30.95 4.61 -38.33
C ILE A 13 -30.47 5.40 -37.11
N THR A 14 -31.39 5.82 -36.25
CA THR A 14 -31.07 6.31 -34.91
C THR A 14 -30.64 5.13 -34.07
N ILE A 15 -29.33 4.95 -33.90
CA ILE A 15 -28.77 4.07 -32.88
C ILE A 15 -29.05 4.77 -31.54
N SER A 16 -30.09 4.33 -30.83
CA SER A 16 -30.25 4.70 -29.42
C SER A 16 -29.10 4.04 -28.67
N ALA A 17 -28.07 4.82 -28.36
CA ALA A 17 -27.15 4.43 -27.30
C ALA A 17 -28.00 4.27 -26.03
N THR A 18 -28.02 3.08 -25.45
CA THR A 18 -28.64 2.84 -24.14
C THR A 18 -27.82 3.61 -23.11
N SER A 19 -28.18 4.86 -22.88
CA SER A 19 -27.69 5.62 -21.74
C SER A 19 -28.22 4.95 -20.47
N GLY A 20 -27.35 4.74 -19.48
CA GLY A 20 -27.76 4.21 -18.18
C GLY A 20 -28.89 5.04 -17.56
N LEU A 21 -29.81 4.38 -16.86
CA LEU A 21 -30.97 5.03 -16.25
C LEU A 21 -30.53 6.11 -15.26
N GLN A 22 -31.22 7.24 -15.29
CA GLN A 22 -31.00 8.38 -14.40
C GLN A 22 -31.84 8.28 -13.13
N TYR A 23 -31.52 9.13 -12.15
CA TYR A 23 -32.26 9.23 -10.90
C TYR A 23 -33.78 9.40 -11.15
N GLY A 24 -34.59 8.59 -10.48
CA GLY A 24 -36.05 8.61 -10.58
C GLY A 24 -36.65 7.90 -11.79
N GLU A 25 -35.83 7.40 -12.71
CA GLU A 25 -36.31 6.56 -13.81
C GLU A 25 -36.68 5.15 -13.33
N MET A 26 -37.65 4.52 -14.00
CA MET A 26 -38.07 3.16 -13.67
C MET A 26 -36.98 2.16 -14.08
N CYS A 27 -36.65 1.25 -13.19
CA CYS A 27 -35.62 0.23 -13.35
C CYS A 27 -36.19 -1.17 -13.09
N ASP A 28 -35.51 -2.21 -13.56
CA ASP A 28 -35.78 -3.58 -13.12
C ASP A 28 -34.97 -3.86 -11.86
N SER A 29 -35.65 -4.29 -10.80
CA SER A 29 -35.07 -4.61 -9.49
C SER A 29 -34.58 -6.04 -9.36
N SER A 30 -34.71 -6.84 -10.43
CA SER A 30 -34.12 -8.16 -10.50
C SER A 30 -32.59 -8.06 -10.45
N PRO A 31 -31.92 -8.71 -9.48
CA PRO A 31 -30.47 -8.64 -9.35
C PRO A 31 -29.81 -9.31 -10.57
N ILE A 32 -28.85 -8.62 -11.18
CA ILE A 32 -28.06 -9.16 -12.28
C ILE A 32 -26.72 -9.60 -11.69
N TYR A 33 -26.53 -10.91 -11.53
CA TYR A 33 -25.23 -11.43 -11.11
C TYR A 33 -24.38 -11.76 -12.33
N SER A 34 -23.17 -11.20 -12.39
CA SER A 34 -22.19 -11.56 -13.42
C SER A 34 -21.65 -12.98 -13.21
N SER A 35 -20.83 -13.48 -14.16
CA SER A 35 -20.16 -14.79 -14.00
C SER A 35 -19.19 -14.87 -12.82
N SER A 36 -18.85 -13.71 -12.23
CA SER A 36 -18.07 -13.61 -11.00
C SER A 36 -18.94 -13.40 -9.75
N TRP A 37 -20.26 -13.56 -9.86
CA TRP A 37 -21.24 -13.30 -8.80
C TRP A 37 -21.22 -11.87 -8.28
N GLN A 38 -20.79 -10.92 -9.11
CA GLN A 38 -20.87 -9.50 -8.78
C GLN A 38 -22.31 -9.01 -9.02
N TYR A 39 -22.91 -8.37 -8.03
CA TYR A 39 -24.19 -7.70 -8.18
C TYR A 39 -24.08 -6.52 -9.15
N ASP A 40 -25.04 -6.46 -10.07
CA ASP A 40 -25.25 -5.37 -11.01
C ASP A 40 -26.77 -5.11 -11.14
N ASP A 41 -27.14 -3.90 -11.56
CA ASP A 41 -28.53 -3.51 -11.74
C ASP A 41 -28.77 -2.66 -12.99
N SER A 42 -30.04 -2.38 -13.26
CA SER A 42 -30.46 -1.62 -14.45
C SER A 42 -30.04 -0.14 -14.41
N CYS A 43 -29.71 0.39 -13.23
CA CYS A 43 -29.27 1.75 -13.04
C CYS A 43 -27.76 1.80 -13.30
N ALA A 44 -27.35 1.77 -14.56
CA ALA A 44 -25.94 1.72 -15.03
C ALA A 44 -25.12 3.01 -14.71
N ASN A 45 -25.17 3.45 -13.46
CA ASN A 45 -24.53 4.62 -12.88
C ASN A 45 -24.02 4.24 -11.49
N VAL A 46 -22.74 4.52 -11.23
CA VAL A 46 -22.06 4.17 -9.97
C VAL A 46 -22.71 4.75 -8.71
N TYR A 47 -23.42 5.88 -8.85
CA TYR A 47 -24.09 6.56 -7.72
C TYR A 47 -25.47 6.00 -7.41
N LEU A 48 -26.07 5.24 -8.34
CA LEU A 48 -27.46 4.84 -8.29
C LEU A 48 -27.61 3.35 -8.05
N PHE A 49 -28.78 2.97 -7.56
CA PHE A 49 -29.22 1.59 -7.49
C PHE A 49 -30.71 1.50 -7.77
N CYS A 50 -31.19 0.33 -8.16
CA CYS A 50 -32.62 0.11 -8.34
C CYS A 50 -33.35 -0.18 -7.02
N ASP A 51 -34.22 0.75 -6.59
CA ASP A 51 -35.00 0.60 -5.36
C ASP A 51 -36.36 -0.05 -5.64
N SER A 52 -36.46 -1.35 -5.34
CA SER A 52 -37.72 -2.11 -5.45
C SER A 52 -38.80 -1.65 -4.47
N SER A 53 -38.40 -1.08 -3.32
CA SER A 53 -39.32 -0.62 -2.28
C SER A 53 -40.00 0.70 -2.64
N ARG A 54 -39.39 1.50 -3.54
CA ARG A 54 -39.89 2.79 -4.01
C ARG A 54 -40.23 2.78 -5.49
N ASN A 55 -41.22 1.97 -5.84
CA ASN A 55 -41.81 1.90 -7.18
C ASN A 55 -40.82 1.48 -8.29
N ASN A 56 -39.81 0.67 -7.96
CA ASN A 56 -38.77 0.25 -8.89
C ASN A 56 -38.11 1.45 -9.60
N THR A 57 -37.55 2.38 -8.83
CA THR A 57 -36.90 3.59 -9.37
C THR A 57 -35.43 3.68 -8.98
N CYS A 58 -34.62 4.29 -9.85
CA CYS A 58 -33.20 4.52 -9.55
C CYS A 58 -33.03 5.57 -8.46
N ASN A 59 -32.40 5.19 -7.35
CA ASN A 59 -32.14 6.05 -6.19
C ASN A 59 -30.65 6.07 -5.83
N TYR A 60 -30.20 7.08 -5.07
CA TYR A 60 -28.80 7.18 -4.67
C TYR A 60 -28.40 6.12 -3.65
N LYS A 61 -27.23 5.51 -3.83
CA LYS A 61 -26.64 4.57 -2.87
C LYS A 61 -26.41 5.27 -1.52
N GLY A 62 -26.89 4.66 -0.44
CA GLY A 62 -26.79 5.18 0.92
C GLY A 62 -25.71 4.52 1.77
N CYS A 63 -25.23 3.33 1.39
CA CYS A 63 -24.15 2.62 2.08
C CYS A 63 -23.21 1.92 1.10
N SER A 64 -22.04 1.51 1.58
CA SER A 64 -21.06 0.74 0.81
C SER A 64 -20.37 -0.30 1.70
N ASN A 65 -20.04 -1.46 1.13
CA ASN A 65 -19.20 -2.49 1.75
C ASN A 65 -17.71 -2.31 1.44
N THR A 66 -17.37 -1.41 0.52
CA THR A 66 -16.01 -1.12 0.06
C THR A 66 -15.62 0.32 0.40
N ASP A 67 -14.33 0.53 0.63
CA ASP A 67 -13.74 1.87 0.79
C ASP A 67 -13.46 2.54 -0.57
N TYR A 68 -13.68 1.82 -1.68
CA TYR A 68 -13.45 2.31 -3.02
C TYR A 68 -14.47 1.77 -4.01
N ILE A 69 -15.07 2.66 -4.80
CA ILE A 69 -15.95 2.33 -5.93
C ILE A 69 -15.33 2.95 -7.18
N GLN A 70 -15.08 2.13 -8.19
CA GLN A 70 -14.48 2.60 -9.44
C GLN A 70 -15.40 3.63 -10.11
N GLY A 71 -14.84 4.80 -10.44
CA GLY A 71 -15.59 5.88 -11.10
C GLY A 71 -16.40 6.78 -10.16
N TRP A 72 -16.29 6.59 -8.84
CA TRP A 72 -16.90 7.48 -7.86
C TRP A 72 -16.15 8.82 -7.76
N ASP A 73 -16.86 9.93 -7.91
CA ASP A 73 -16.36 11.28 -7.70
C ASP A 73 -16.88 11.86 -6.38
N GLU A 74 -15.98 12.00 -5.41
CA GLU A 74 -16.29 12.56 -4.09
C GLU A 74 -16.65 14.06 -4.14
N ILE A 75 -16.27 14.77 -5.21
CA ILE A 75 -16.64 16.19 -5.40
C ILE A 75 -18.13 16.29 -5.76
N ALA A 76 -18.62 15.35 -6.56
CA ALA A 76 -20.02 15.30 -6.99
C ALA A 76 -20.94 14.72 -5.91
N TYR A 77 -20.54 13.61 -5.28
CA TYR A 77 -21.33 12.93 -4.25
C TYR A 77 -20.44 12.44 -3.10
N LYS A 78 -20.86 12.71 -1.87
CA LYS A 78 -20.19 12.18 -0.67
C LYS A 78 -20.16 10.66 -0.72
N PHE A 79 -18.98 10.08 -0.50
CA PHE A 79 -18.81 8.62 -0.47
C PHE A 79 -19.73 7.97 0.59
N PRO A 80 -20.42 6.85 0.28
CA PRO A 80 -21.33 6.20 1.21
C PRO A 80 -20.58 5.65 2.43
N SER A 81 -21.13 5.83 3.62
CA SER A 81 -20.52 5.29 4.84
C SER A 81 -20.73 3.79 4.95
N ARG A 82 -19.75 3.09 5.53
CA ARG A 82 -19.89 1.69 5.93
C ARG A 82 -20.85 1.55 7.10
N CYS A 83 -21.53 0.42 7.16
CA CYS A 83 -22.40 0.09 8.28
C CYS A 83 -21.59 -0.30 9.52
N ASN A 84 -22.23 -0.19 10.69
CA ASN A 84 -21.62 -0.61 11.95
C ASN A 84 -21.67 -2.14 12.10
N ASN A 85 -21.02 -2.71 13.12
CA ASN A 85 -20.99 -4.17 13.34
C ASN A 85 -22.35 -4.81 13.69
N GLN A 86 -23.44 -4.03 13.76
CA GLN A 86 -24.80 -4.50 14.05
C GLN A 86 -25.73 -4.38 12.84
N MET A 87 -25.22 -3.86 11.73
CA MET A 87 -25.95 -3.60 10.50
C MET A 87 -25.11 -4.05 9.32
N TYR A 88 -25.75 -4.39 8.21
CA TYR A 88 -25.07 -4.67 6.94
C TYR A 88 -25.57 -3.72 5.86
N CYS A 89 -24.75 -3.55 4.83
CA CYS A 89 -25.17 -2.89 3.60
C CYS A 89 -25.59 -3.97 2.59
N PRO A 90 -26.83 -3.94 2.09
CA PRO A 90 -27.26 -4.86 1.02
C PRO A 90 -26.45 -4.62 -0.26
N ASP A 91 -26.41 -5.62 -1.15
CA ASP A 91 -25.67 -5.60 -2.43
C ASP A 91 -26.06 -4.39 -3.29
N ASN A 92 -27.34 -4.03 -3.28
CA ASN A 92 -27.83 -2.86 -4.00
C ASN A 92 -27.28 -1.53 -3.47
N GLY A 93 -26.73 -1.48 -2.25
CA GLY A 93 -26.17 -0.28 -1.64
C GLY A 93 -27.22 0.69 -1.13
N SER A 94 -28.44 0.23 -0.87
CA SER A 94 -29.58 1.08 -0.48
C SER A 94 -29.34 1.87 0.81
N GLN A 95 -29.30 1.19 1.95
CA GLN A 95 -29.03 1.77 3.26
C GLN A 95 -28.62 0.68 4.25
N CYS A 96 -28.00 1.08 5.37
CA CYS A 96 -27.67 0.13 6.42
C CYS A 96 -28.93 -0.48 7.04
N THR A 97 -29.00 -1.81 7.05
CA THR A 97 -30.13 -2.59 7.58
C THR A 97 -29.67 -3.50 8.72
N GLN A 98 -30.60 -3.95 9.56
CA GLN A 98 -30.29 -4.83 10.69
C GLN A 98 -29.87 -6.22 10.21
N LEU A 99 -28.91 -6.84 10.91
CA LEU A 99 -28.48 -8.20 10.63
C LEU A 99 -29.65 -9.21 10.64
N VAL A 100 -29.66 -10.07 9.64
CA VAL A 100 -30.64 -11.13 9.42
C VAL A 100 -30.46 -12.21 10.48
N GLN A 101 -31.53 -12.58 11.17
CA GLN A 101 -31.47 -13.66 12.17
C GLN A 101 -31.27 -15.03 11.50
N VAL A 102 -30.75 -16.00 12.25
CA VAL A 102 -30.59 -17.39 11.79
C VAL A 102 -31.93 -17.93 11.26
N GLY A 103 -31.91 -18.57 10.10
CA GLY A 103 -33.09 -19.03 9.36
C GLY A 103 -33.77 -17.97 8.49
N GLY A 104 -33.32 -16.71 8.57
CA GLY A 104 -33.77 -15.64 7.68
C GLY A 104 -33.12 -15.70 6.30
N HIS A 105 -33.68 -14.93 5.36
CA HIS A 105 -33.18 -14.82 3.99
C HIS A 105 -31.98 -13.87 3.91
N CYS A 106 -30.92 -14.30 3.24
CA CYS A 106 -29.71 -13.53 2.98
C CYS A 106 -29.35 -13.54 1.49
N GLU A 107 -28.63 -12.51 1.05
CA GLU A 107 -28.08 -12.43 -0.30
C GLU A 107 -26.98 -13.48 -0.48
N LEU A 108 -26.83 -14.01 -1.70
CA LEU A 108 -25.91 -15.11 -1.96
C LEU A 108 -24.47 -14.71 -1.61
N GLN A 109 -23.78 -15.56 -0.85
CA GLN A 109 -22.40 -15.35 -0.41
C GLN A 109 -22.16 -14.15 0.50
N ARG A 110 -23.23 -13.60 1.07
CA ARG A 110 -23.17 -12.47 2.00
C ARG A 110 -23.31 -12.95 3.44
N ASP A 111 -22.23 -13.57 3.93
CA ASP A 111 -22.16 -14.08 5.31
C ASP A 111 -22.23 -12.96 6.35
N ASP A 112 -21.84 -11.73 5.97
CA ASP A 112 -21.83 -10.53 6.80
C ASP A 112 -23.24 -10.00 7.13
N GLU A 113 -24.27 -10.44 6.43
CA GLU A 113 -25.66 -10.06 6.69
C GLU A 113 -26.25 -10.85 7.86
N CYS A 114 -25.70 -12.02 8.13
CA CYS A 114 -26.25 -12.96 9.10
C CYS A 114 -25.77 -12.64 10.52
N ALA A 115 -26.73 -12.54 11.44
CA ALA A 115 -26.47 -12.35 12.86
C ALA A 115 -25.96 -13.65 13.52
N GLY A 116 -24.92 -13.53 14.32
CA GLY A 116 -24.38 -14.63 15.12
C GLY A 116 -22.84 -14.64 15.13
N LYS A 117 -22.27 -15.52 15.96
CA LYS A 117 -20.85 -15.86 15.88
C LYS A 117 -20.69 -16.98 14.86
N GLU A 118 -19.75 -16.83 13.93
CA GLU A 118 -19.51 -17.82 12.87
C GLU A 118 -20.78 -18.06 12.02
N SER A 119 -21.48 -16.99 11.68
CA SER A 119 -22.63 -17.02 10.77
C SER A 119 -22.17 -17.27 9.33
N ILE A 120 -23.04 -17.90 8.56
CA ILE A 120 -22.79 -18.24 7.15
C ILE A 120 -24.10 -18.20 6.37
N CYS A 121 -24.11 -17.57 5.20
CA CYS A 121 -25.24 -17.57 4.29
C CYS A 121 -25.10 -18.73 3.31
N LEU A 122 -25.99 -19.72 3.38
CA LEU A 122 -25.99 -20.89 2.50
C LEU A 122 -27.34 -20.99 1.79
N ASN A 123 -27.34 -21.06 0.46
CA ASN A 123 -28.55 -21.15 -0.36
C ASN A 123 -29.60 -20.10 0.05
N SER A 124 -29.15 -18.84 0.18
CA SER A 124 -29.94 -17.68 0.60
C SER A 124 -30.64 -17.82 1.96
N THR A 125 -30.08 -18.62 2.87
CA THR A 125 -30.56 -18.75 4.26
C THR A 125 -29.40 -18.62 5.24
N CYS A 126 -29.59 -17.85 6.32
CA CYS A 126 -28.59 -17.69 7.36
C CYS A 126 -28.50 -18.93 8.27
N PHE A 127 -27.30 -19.46 8.41
CA PHE A 127 -26.95 -20.54 9.33
C PHE A 127 -25.83 -20.12 10.29
N ILE A 128 -25.62 -20.95 11.31
CA ILE A 128 -24.41 -20.90 12.15
C ILE A 128 -23.52 -22.07 11.74
N LYS A 129 -22.24 -21.81 11.53
CA LYS A 129 -21.22 -22.83 11.32
C LYS A 129 -20.95 -23.54 12.65
N GLY A 130 -21.33 -24.81 12.72
CA GLY A 130 -21.32 -25.56 13.97
C GLY A 130 -22.19 -26.81 13.97
N ALA A 131 -22.64 -27.28 12.80
CA ALA A 131 -23.34 -28.55 12.71
C ALA A 131 -22.38 -29.70 13.11
N PRO A 132 -22.73 -30.51 14.12
CA PRO A 132 -21.85 -31.56 14.64
C PRO A 132 -21.75 -32.73 13.66
N LEU A 133 -20.76 -33.60 13.86
CA LEU A 133 -20.64 -34.86 13.13
C LEU A 133 -21.95 -35.68 13.19
N GLY A 134 -22.45 -36.09 12.03
CA GLY A 134 -23.73 -36.79 11.86
C GLY A 134 -24.97 -35.89 11.95
N GLY A 135 -24.80 -34.59 12.19
CA GLY A 135 -25.87 -33.60 12.19
C GLY A 135 -26.28 -33.17 10.77
N ASN A 136 -27.45 -32.55 10.67
CA ASN A 136 -27.95 -31.99 9.40
C ASN A 136 -27.16 -30.73 9.03
N CYS A 137 -26.72 -30.63 7.78
CA CYS A 137 -25.97 -29.50 7.26
C CYS A 137 -26.58 -28.89 6.00
N GLY A 138 -26.37 -27.59 5.86
CA GLY A 138 -26.55 -26.87 4.61
C GLY A 138 -25.23 -26.85 3.84
N SER A 139 -25.33 -26.89 2.51
CA SER A 139 -24.20 -26.65 1.61
C SER A 139 -24.63 -25.71 0.50
N ASP A 140 -23.74 -24.80 0.13
CA ASP A 140 -23.92 -23.88 -0.97
C ASP A 140 -22.80 -24.07 -1.98
N ARG A 141 -23.16 -24.30 -3.24
CA ARG A 141 -22.21 -24.51 -4.33
C ARG A 141 -22.27 -23.30 -5.25
N THR A 142 -21.12 -22.68 -5.44
CA THR A 142 -20.98 -21.57 -6.35
C THR A 142 -19.84 -21.81 -7.34
N ASP A 143 -20.14 -21.67 -8.62
CA ASP A 143 -19.17 -21.78 -9.69
C ASP A 143 -18.80 -20.37 -10.18
N TYR A 144 -17.53 -20.01 -10.06
CA TYR A 144 -16.98 -18.77 -10.57
C TYR A 144 -16.28 -19.01 -11.89
N VAL A 145 -16.44 -18.07 -12.82
CA VAL A 145 -15.65 -18.06 -14.06
C VAL A 145 -14.72 -16.85 -14.02
N SER A 146 -13.43 -17.14 -14.02
CA SER A 146 -12.36 -16.15 -14.18
C SER A 146 -11.71 -16.31 -15.55
N TYR A 147 -10.98 -15.29 -16.01
CA TYR A 147 -10.22 -15.36 -17.26
C TYR A 147 -8.73 -15.27 -16.96
N ASP A 148 -7.95 -16.19 -17.53
CA ASP A 148 -6.50 -16.17 -17.39
C ASP A 148 -5.86 -15.02 -18.22
N ALA A 149 -4.54 -14.85 -18.10
CA ALA A 149 -3.80 -13.83 -18.86
C ALA A 149 -3.86 -14.02 -20.39
N LYS A 150 -4.34 -15.18 -20.88
CA LYS A 150 -4.54 -15.51 -22.30
C LYS A 150 -6.01 -15.36 -22.72
N GLY A 151 -6.89 -14.93 -21.82
CA GLY A 151 -8.33 -14.77 -22.07
C GLY A 151 -9.12 -16.07 -22.08
N LEU A 152 -8.55 -17.18 -21.60
CA LEU A 152 -9.25 -18.46 -21.45
C LEU A 152 -10.06 -18.46 -20.16
N ALA A 153 -11.31 -18.92 -20.26
CA ALA A 153 -12.17 -19.07 -19.09
C ALA A 153 -11.69 -20.24 -18.22
N VAL A 154 -11.46 -19.96 -16.94
CA VAL A 154 -11.14 -20.92 -15.89
C VAL A 154 -12.29 -20.93 -14.90
N GLN A 155 -12.95 -22.07 -14.78
CA GLN A 155 -14.04 -22.28 -13.84
C GLN A 155 -13.49 -22.80 -12.51
N GLN A 156 -13.85 -22.13 -11.41
CA GLN A 156 -13.52 -22.54 -10.05
C GLN A 156 -14.82 -22.78 -9.27
N THR A 157 -14.99 -23.98 -8.75
CA THR A 157 -16.14 -24.33 -7.91
C THR A 157 -15.76 -24.17 -6.44
N ILE A 158 -16.49 -23.31 -5.73
CA ILE A 158 -16.38 -23.16 -4.27
C ILE A 158 -17.64 -23.75 -3.65
N ILE A 159 -17.44 -24.70 -2.72
CA ILE A 159 -18.54 -25.26 -1.94
C ILE A 159 -18.33 -24.91 -0.47
N ARG A 160 -19.32 -24.27 0.12
CA ARG A 160 -19.33 -23.84 1.52
C ARG A 160 -20.36 -24.64 2.30
N ASP A 161 -20.09 -24.92 3.56
CA ASP A 161 -21.01 -25.62 4.45
C ASP A 161 -20.93 -25.11 5.89
N ASN A 162 -21.91 -25.49 6.71
CA ASN A 162 -22.00 -25.10 8.11
C ASN A 162 -21.53 -26.19 9.08
N CYS A 163 -20.73 -27.17 8.64
CA CYS A 163 -20.18 -28.21 9.50
C CYS A 163 -19.05 -27.67 10.41
N THR A 164 -18.80 -28.38 11.51
CA THR A 164 -17.66 -28.11 12.41
C THR A 164 -16.31 -28.35 11.72
N GLU A 165 -15.24 -27.78 12.26
CA GLU A 165 -13.88 -28.01 11.76
C GLU A 165 -13.52 -29.52 11.76
N GLY A 166 -12.83 -29.96 10.71
CA GLY A 166 -12.49 -31.38 10.51
C GLY A 166 -13.66 -32.24 10.02
N THR A 167 -14.80 -31.63 9.67
CA THR A 167 -15.95 -32.28 9.04
C THR A 167 -16.42 -31.48 7.83
N TRP A 168 -17.15 -32.13 6.93
CA TRP A 168 -17.70 -31.50 5.73
C TRP A 168 -19.09 -32.05 5.42
N CYS A 169 -19.87 -31.30 4.65
CA CYS A 169 -21.26 -31.67 4.34
C CYS A 169 -21.38 -32.57 3.11
N ASP A 170 -21.79 -33.82 3.33
CA ASP A 170 -22.15 -34.78 2.28
C ASP A 170 -23.64 -35.13 2.39
N ASN A 171 -24.40 -34.95 1.30
CA ASN A 171 -25.82 -35.28 1.24
C ASN A 171 -26.64 -34.76 2.45
N HIS A 172 -26.40 -33.51 2.86
CA HIS A 172 -27.01 -32.86 4.03
C HIS A 172 -26.61 -33.43 5.41
N ILE A 173 -25.56 -34.24 5.49
CA ILE A 173 -25.04 -34.78 6.76
C ILE A 173 -23.56 -34.43 6.91
N CYS A 174 -23.16 -33.92 8.08
CA CYS A 174 -21.74 -33.68 8.36
C CYS A 174 -21.01 -35.01 8.55
N ILE A 175 -19.98 -35.25 7.76
CA ILE A 175 -19.11 -36.43 7.86
C ILE A 175 -17.66 -36.02 8.12
N SER A 176 -16.84 -36.94 8.62
CA SER A 176 -15.44 -36.66 8.92
C SER A 176 -14.66 -36.33 7.66
N SER A 177 -13.78 -35.34 7.73
CA SER A 177 -12.79 -35.09 6.69
C SER A 177 -11.73 -36.20 6.67
N ASN A 178 -11.17 -36.41 5.48
CA ASN A 178 -10.15 -37.35 5.11
C ASN A 178 -8.76 -36.89 5.59
N ALA A 179 -7.96 -37.85 6.03
CA ALA A 179 -6.58 -37.61 6.45
C ALA A 179 -5.65 -37.33 5.26
N VAL A 180 -4.48 -36.75 5.54
CA VAL A 180 -3.42 -36.55 4.54
C VAL A 180 -3.05 -37.89 3.89
N GLY A 181 -2.98 -37.93 2.56
CA GLY A 181 -2.71 -39.13 1.77
C GLY A 181 -3.94 -39.96 1.39
N ALA A 182 -5.12 -39.62 1.89
CA ALA A 182 -6.37 -40.25 1.47
C ALA A 182 -6.87 -39.68 0.12
N SER A 183 -7.71 -40.46 -0.58
CA SER A 183 -8.33 -40.01 -1.81
C SER A 183 -9.37 -38.92 -1.55
N CYS A 184 -9.42 -37.92 -2.41
CA CYS A 184 -10.40 -36.83 -2.37
C CYS A 184 -10.81 -36.43 -3.79
N TRP A 185 -12.00 -35.85 -3.91
CA TRP A 185 -12.43 -35.17 -5.14
C TRP A 185 -12.40 -33.65 -5.00
N GLN A 186 -12.47 -33.17 -3.76
CA GLN A 186 -12.59 -31.75 -3.44
C GLN A 186 -11.76 -31.40 -2.22
N ASP A 187 -11.27 -30.17 -2.19
CA ASP A 187 -10.46 -29.61 -1.10
C ASP A 187 -11.09 -29.79 0.29
N ARG A 188 -12.40 -29.56 0.40
CA ARG A 188 -13.17 -29.67 1.65
C ARG A 188 -13.20 -31.08 2.25
N GLU A 189 -12.99 -32.10 1.44
CA GLU A 189 -12.98 -33.47 1.93
C GLU A 189 -11.77 -33.71 2.80
N CYS A 190 -10.69 -32.93 2.67
CA CYS A 190 -9.45 -33.11 3.39
C CYS A 190 -9.42 -32.30 4.68
N ILE A 191 -8.85 -32.86 5.76
CA ILE A 191 -8.63 -32.14 7.04
C ILE A 191 -7.80 -30.87 6.83
N THR A 192 -6.87 -30.93 5.87
CA THR A 192 -6.02 -29.80 5.50
C THR A 192 -6.74 -28.73 4.69
N GLY A 193 -7.89 -29.05 4.10
CA GLY A 193 -8.58 -28.19 3.15
C GLY A 193 -7.95 -28.15 1.75
N TYR A 194 -7.11 -29.14 1.39
CA TYR A 194 -6.44 -29.18 0.09
C TYR A 194 -6.40 -30.60 -0.50
N CYS A 195 -6.91 -30.72 -1.72
CA CYS A 195 -6.92 -31.91 -2.56
C CYS A 195 -6.11 -31.63 -3.83
N THR A 196 -5.18 -32.52 -4.19
CA THR A 196 -4.41 -32.36 -5.43
C THR A 196 -5.24 -32.73 -6.66
N ASP A 197 -4.78 -32.30 -7.84
CA ASP A 197 -5.31 -32.78 -9.12
C ASP A 197 -5.20 -34.31 -9.30
N ASP A 198 -4.28 -34.95 -8.56
CA ASP A 198 -4.16 -36.41 -8.49
C ASP A 198 -5.22 -37.06 -7.57
N GLY A 199 -6.07 -36.25 -6.94
CA GLY A 199 -7.15 -36.69 -6.06
C GLY A 199 -6.66 -37.16 -4.69
N ILE A 200 -5.64 -36.51 -4.12
CA ILE A 200 -5.05 -36.91 -2.83
C ILE A 200 -4.97 -35.72 -1.87
N CYS A 201 -5.33 -35.94 -0.61
CA CYS A 201 -5.24 -34.93 0.43
C CYS A 201 -3.78 -34.60 0.77
N ILE A 202 -3.42 -33.32 0.68
CA ILE A 202 -2.06 -32.84 0.99
C ILE A 202 -2.09 -31.68 1.98
N ASN A 203 -0.95 -31.36 2.58
CA ASN A 203 -0.79 -30.08 3.27
C ASN A 203 -0.71 -28.97 2.22
N GLY A 204 -1.57 -27.96 2.32
CA GLY A 204 -1.64 -26.88 1.33
C GLY A 204 -0.38 -26.01 1.26
N PRO A 205 -0.28 -25.18 0.22
CA PRO A 205 0.85 -24.27 0.03
C PRO A 205 0.93 -23.16 1.09
N ASP A 206 -0.14 -22.83 1.82
CA ASP A 206 -0.12 -21.82 2.91
C ASP A 206 0.67 -22.26 4.17
N VAL A 207 1.26 -23.46 4.14
CA VAL A 207 2.12 -23.99 5.21
C VAL A 207 3.56 -23.44 5.13
N PHE A 208 3.81 -22.35 4.38
CA PHE A 208 5.08 -21.62 4.47
C PHE A 208 5.32 -20.92 5.82
N HIS A 209 4.43 -21.08 6.81
CA HIS A 209 4.70 -20.69 8.19
C HIS A 209 5.94 -21.39 8.78
N SER A 210 6.38 -22.52 8.21
CA SER A 210 7.68 -23.13 8.55
C SER A 210 8.71 -22.89 7.45
N ILE A 211 9.40 -21.75 7.52
CA ILE A 211 10.63 -21.54 6.76
C ILE A 211 11.68 -22.54 7.26
N ALA A 212 12.24 -23.34 6.35
CA ALA A 212 13.26 -24.31 6.71
C ALA A 212 14.45 -23.65 7.43
N ASN A 213 14.94 -24.27 8.52
CA ASN A 213 15.96 -23.70 9.40
C ASN A 213 17.25 -23.25 8.68
N TRP A 214 17.60 -23.90 7.56
CA TRP A 214 18.78 -23.52 6.78
C TRP A 214 18.63 -22.13 6.13
N LEU A 215 17.41 -21.71 5.79
CA LEU A 215 17.15 -20.44 5.14
C LEU A 215 17.34 -19.27 6.12
N TRP A 216 17.01 -19.49 7.41
CA TRP A 216 17.36 -18.57 8.49
C TRP A 216 18.87 -18.41 8.67
N ALA A 217 19.63 -19.51 8.54
CA ALA A 217 21.09 -19.44 8.61
C ALA A 217 21.68 -18.64 7.44
N VAL A 218 21.19 -18.84 6.21
CA VAL A 218 21.64 -18.10 5.02
C VAL A 218 21.31 -16.60 5.16
N LEU A 219 20.10 -16.26 5.61
CA LEU A 219 19.69 -14.87 5.84
C LEU A 219 20.53 -14.21 6.94
N GLY A 220 20.78 -14.92 8.04
CA GLY A 220 21.63 -14.42 9.13
C GLY A 220 23.07 -14.15 8.67
N CYS A 221 23.65 -15.07 7.90
CA CYS A 221 24.99 -14.90 7.34
C CYS A 221 25.06 -13.74 6.34
N SER A 222 24.06 -13.56 5.48
CA SER A 222 24.07 -12.48 4.47
C SER A 222 24.03 -11.10 5.12
N VAL A 223 23.19 -10.92 6.15
CA VAL A 223 23.11 -9.67 6.93
C VAL A 223 24.43 -9.40 7.65
N LEU A 224 25.05 -10.43 8.25
CA LEU A 224 26.33 -10.28 8.95
C LEU A 224 27.44 -9.84 7.98
N VAL A 225 27.55 -10.51 6.83
CA VAL A 225 28.53 -10.14 5.79
C VAL A 225 28.29 -8.71 5.30
N PHE A 226 27.05 -8.32 5.06
CA PHE A 226 26.70 -6.97 4.64
C PHE A 226 27.12 -5.90 5.67
N VAL A 227 26.86 -6.14 6.95
CA VAL A 227 27.28 -5.25 8.04
C VAL A 227 28.80 -5.15 8.10
N VAL A 228 29.53 -6.26 8.00
CA VAL A 228 31.01 -6.26 8.01
C VAL A 228 31.58 -5.50 6.81
N VAL A 229 31.00 -5.66 5.62
CA VAL A 229 31.43 -4.94 4.41
C VAL A 229 31.21 -3.44 4.57
N ILE A 230 30.04 -3.01 5.05
CA ILE A 230 29.76 -1.58 5.29
C ILE A 230 30.72 -1.00 6.33
N LEU A 231 30.88 -1.68 7.48
CA LEU A 231 31.79 -1.22 8.54
C LEU A 231 33.23 -1.17 8.05
N GLY A 232 33.68 -2.15 7.26
CA GLY A 232 35.00 -2.15 6.64
C GLY A 232 35.19 -0.98 5.67
N PHE A 233 34.21 -0.70 4.82
CA PHE A 233 34.25 0.42 3.89
C PHE A 233 34.31 1.77 4.63
N LEU A 234 33.46 1.95 5.64
CA LEU A 234 33.46 3.14 6.50
C LEU A 234 34.79 3.30 7.23
N TRP A 235 35.38 2.22 7.74
CA TRP A 235 36.69 2.26 8.40
C TRP A 235 37.81 2.69 7.45
N ILE A 236 37.82 2.19 6.21
CA ILE A 236 38.80 2.60 5.19
C ILE A 236 38.63 4.08 4.86
N LEU A 237 37.41 4.54 4.62
CA LEU A 237 37.13 5.95 4.33
C LEU A 237 37.55 6.86 5.49
N HIS A 238 37.21 6.49 6.72
CA HIS A 238 37.60 7.25 7.90
C HIS A 238 39.12 7.32 8.07
N ARG A 239 39.83 6.19 7.86
CA ARG A 239 41.29 6.16 7.93
C ARG A 239 41.94 6.97 6.81
N TYR A 240 41.36 6.96 5.61
CA TYR A 240 41.82 7.79 4.50
C TYR A 240 41.65 9.29 4.78
N GLN A 241 40.47 9.69 5.27
CA GLN A 241 40.19 11.07 5.65
C GLN A 241 41.11 11.52 6.80
N SER A 242 41.24 10.71 7.85
CA SER A 242 42.12 11.00 8.99
C SER A 242 43.58 11.21 8.55
N ARG A 243 44.12 10.40 7.64
CA ARG A 243 45.48 10.60 7.10
C ARG A 243 45.61 11.93 6.38
N LYS A 244 44.65 12.29 5.54
CA LYS A 244 44.64 13.60 4.86
C LYS A 244 44.58 14.77 5.83
N GLU A 245 43.79 14.67 6.90
CA GLU A 245 43.71 15.73 7.91
C GLU A 245 45.01 15.81 8.74
N HIS A 246 45.66 14.69 9.06
CA HIS A 246 46.97 14.69 9.73
C HIS A 246 48.08 15.31 8.87
N GLU A 247 48.06 15.08 7.56
CA GLU A 247 49.01 15.72 6.63
C GLU A 247 48.81 17.24 6.57
N LYS A 248 47.56 17.71 6.56
CA LYS A 248 47.24 19.15 6.63
C LYS A 248 47.69 19.77 7.95
N ALA A 249 47.45 19.10 9.08
CA ALA A 249 47.88 19.56 10.39
C ALA A 249 49.41 19.63 10.50
N ALA A 250 50.13 18.60 10.03
CA ALA A 250 51.59 18.58 10.03
C ALA A 250 52.18 19.73 9.18
N LYS A 251 51.59 20.03 8.01
CA LYS A 251 51.99 21.17 7.19
C LYS A 251 51.70 22.51 7.90
N PHE A 252 50.51 22.67 8.47
CA PHE A 252 50.14 23.89 9.18
C PHE A 252 51.11 24.20 10.35
N PHE A 253 51.47 23.20 11.16
CA PHE A 253 52.41 23.43 12.27
C PHE A 253 53.87 23.57 11.79
N GLY A 254 54.29 22.85 10.76
CA GLY A 254 55.62 23.01 10.16
C GLY A 254 55.87 24.40 9.60
N ASP A 255 54.89 24.96 8.87
CA ASP A 255 54.97 26.32 8.32
C ASP A 255 55.05 27.38 9.45
N ASN A 256 54.36 27.16 10.57
CA ASN A 256 54.43 28.03 11.75
C ASN A 256 55.78 27.96 12.48
N ASP A 257 56.37 26.77 12.63
CA ASP A 257 57.70 26.59 13.24
C ASP A 257 58.80 27.29 12.42
N GLU A 258 58.70 27.27 11.09
CA GLU A 258 59.62 28.00 10.22
C GLU A 258 59.47 29.52 10.42
N PHE A 259 58.25 30.02 10.57
CA PHE A 259 57.99 31.42 10.90
C PHE A 259 58.59 31.81 12.25
N PHE A 260 58.37 31.04 13.32
CA PHE A 260 58.95 31.33 14.65
C PHE A 260 60.48 31.38 14.61
N LYS A 261 61.13 30.44 13.90
CA LYS A 261 62.60 30.44 13.74
C LYS A 261 63.10 31.67 12.98
N ARG A 262 62.43 32.09 11.90
CA ARG A 262 62.78 33.32 11.17
C ARG A 262 62.67 34.58 12.05
N TYR A 263 61.61 34.70 12.84
CA TYR A 263 61.44 35.86 13.72
C TYR A 263 62.45 35.89 14.88
N GLN A 264 62.77 34.74 15.48
CA GLN A 264 63.81 34.67 16.52
C GLN A 264 65.19 35.09 15.99
N MET A 265 65.53 34.72 14.74
CA MET A 265 66.77 35.16 14.12
C MET A 265 66.80 36.67 13.81
N MET A 266 65.68 37.25 13.34
CA MET A 266 65.60 38.70 13.14
C MET A 266 65.71 39.50 14.46
N GLN A 267 65.16 38.99 15.56
CA GLN A 267 65.26 39.67 16.87
C GLN A 267 66.69 39.66 17.42
N GLN A 268 67.49 38.64 17.08
CA GLN A 268 68.87 38.53 17.56
C GLN A 268 69.82 39.51 16.85
N ASP A 269 69.55 39.86 15.59
CA ASP A 269 70.32 40.86 14.83
C ASP A 269 70.11 42.29 15.36
N ASP A 270 68.92 42.62 15.88
CA ASP A 270 68.70 43.93 16.54
C ASP A 270 69.36 44.02 17.92
N THR A 271 69.49 42.91 18.66
CA THR A 271 70.11 42.92 20.00
C THR A 271 71.65 42.94 20.00
N THR A 272 72.30 42.70 18.86
CA THR A 272 73.77 42.72 18.76
C THR A 272 74.31 44.08 18.29
N SER A 273 73.44 45.07 18.10
CA SER A 273 73.79 46.44 17.71
C SER A 273 73.11 47.52 18.57
N THR A 274 72.92 47.30 19.88
CA THR A 274 72.63 48.39 20.82
C THR A 274 73.14 48.08 22.23
N SER A 275 74.45 47.81 22.33
CA SER A 275 75.18 48.16 23.55
C SER A 275 75.51 49.65 23.45
N GLN A 276 75.13 50.40 24.50
CA GLN A 276 75.33 51.84 24.72
C GLN A 276 74.24 52.76 24.15
N LEU A 277 73.21 53.04 24.96
CA LEU A 277 72.94 54.37 25.56
C LEU A 277 71.52 54.44 26.16
N VAL A 278 71.42 55.07 27.35
CA VAL A 278 70.22 55.59 28.03
C VAL A 278 69.31 54.53 28.66
N GLU A 279 69.36 54.31 29.98
CA GLU A 279 68.79 55.14 31.06
C GLU A 279 67.25 55.14 31.08
N GLN A 280 66.74 54.97 32.30
CA GLN A 280 65.37 54.68 32.68
C GLN A 280 64.35 55.66 32.09
N GLN A 281 63.29 55.13 31.48
CA GLN A 281 61.91 55.49 31.85
C GLN A 281 60.89 54.56 31.17
N GLN A 282 60.21 53.79 32.03
CA GLN A 282 58.76 53.72 32.10
C GLN A 282 57.97 53.32 30.84
N GLN A 283 57.55 52.05 30.85
CA GLN A 283 56.14 51.66 30.71
C GLN A 283 55.48 51.97 29.36
N GLN A 284 55.49 50.97 28.46
CA GLN A 284 54.29 50.63 27.68
C GLN A 284 54.42 49.26 27.00
N ASN A 285 53.56 48.34 27.43
CA ASN A 285 52.84 47.35 26.64
C ASN A 285 53.40 47.06 25.23
N ARG A 286 54.10 45.93 25.10
CA ARG A 286 54.20 45.23 23.81
C ARG A 286 53.83 43.76 23.99
N ALA A 287 52.57 43.50 24.30
CA ALA A 287 51.95 42.28 23.84
C ALA A 287 51.75 42.43 22.32
N SER A 288 52.74 42.03 21.51
CA SER A 288 52.55 41.94 20.08
C SER A 288 51.68 40.73 19.79
N VAL A 289 50.36 40.94 19.74
CA VAL A 289 49.42 39.93 19.24
C VAL A 289 49.63 39.85 17.73
N VAL A 290 50.44 38.90 17.30
CA VAL A 290 50.59 38.58 15.88
C VAL A 290 49.40 37.73 15.49
N TYR A 291 48.49 38.31 14.70
CA TYR A 291 47.41 37.56 14.07
C TYR A 291 48.05 36.63 13.03
N LEU A 292 48.00 35.31 13.28
CA LEU A 292 48.23 34.33 12.21
C LEU A 292 47.15 34.60 11.16
N THR A 293 47.56 35.11 10.01
CA THR A 293 46.72 35.09 8.81
C THR A 293 46.53 33.62 8.45
N THR A 294 45.36 33.08 8.74
CA THR A 294 44.93 31.80 8.19
C THR A 294 44.98 31.89 6.66
N PRO A 295 45.64 30.95 5.95
CA PRO A 295 45.46 30.85 4.52
C PRO A 295 44.00 30.47 4.24
N ASP A 296 43.38 31.20 3.32
CA ASP A 296 42.01 31.11 2.81
C ASP A 296 41.11 29.98 3.35
N TYR A 297 40.19 30.34 4.25
CA TYR A 297 39.03 29.51 4.60
C TYR A 297 38.04 29.34 3.43
N ASN A 298 38.24 30.06 2.33
CA ASN A 298 37.33 30.08 1.19
C ASN A 298 37.35 28.80 0.34
N GLU A 299 38.41 27.98 0.38
CA GLU A 299 38.43 26.71 -0.37
C GLU A 299 37.88 25.50 0.41
N SER A 300 37.65 25.63 1.71
CA SER A 300 37.11 24.51 2.53
C SER A 300 35.57 24.43 2.53
N ALA A 301 34.89 25.45 1.99
CA ALA A 301 33.42 25.51 1.94
C ALA A 301 32.80 24.73 0.76
N ALA A 302 33.60 24.23 -0.19
CA ALA A 302 33.08 23.55 -1.39
C ALA A 302 32.57 22.11 -1.16
N LEU A 303 32.60 21.59 0.07
CA LEU A 303 32.05 20.26 0.42
C LEU A 303 30.93 20.31 1.47
N GLY A 304 30.46 21.50 1.85
CA GLY A 304 29.36 21.69 2.79
C GLY A 304 28.18 22.40 2.13
N THR A 305 27.22 21.63 1.63
CA THR A 305 25.81 22.00 1.38
C THR A 305 25.55 23.36 0.71
N THR A 306 25.12 23.30 -0.55
CA THR A 306 24.48 24.40 -1.28
C THR A 306 23.32 25.02 -0.48
N ARG A 307 23.50 26.27 -0.02
CA ARG A 307 22.40 27.21 0.21
C ARG A 307 22.73 28.54 -0.46
N PRO A 308 21.90 29.04 -1.38
CA PRO A 308 22.12 30.35 -1.96
C PRO A 308 21.55 31.44 -1.05
N LEU A 309 22.38 32.42 -0.71
CA LEU A 309 21.95 33.71 -0.18
C LEU A 309 22.46 34.78 -1.13
N SER A 310 21.57 35.27 -2.01
CA SER A 310 21.81 36.45 -2.84
C SER A 310 21.22 37.69 -2.18
N TRP A 311 22.12 38.64 -1.90
CA TRP A 311 21.96 40.08 -1.74
C TRP A 311 20.97 40.72 -2.74
N ARG A 312 20.36 41.91 -2.57
CA ARG A 312 20.81 43.20 -1.99
C ARG A 312 19.60 44.17 -1.90
N HIS A 313 19.64 45.12 -0.97
CA HIS A 313 18.75 46.30 -0.89
C HIS A 313 19.00 47.34 -2.00
N SER A 314 17.95 47.98 -2.51
CA SER A 314 17.69 49.44 -2.38
C SER A 314 16.53 49.94 -3.24
N GLY A 315 15.72 50.84 -2.69
CA GLY A 315 15.16 51.98 -3.45
C GLY A 315 13.64 52.00 -3.71
N ASN A 316 12.91 52.54 -2.72
CA ASN A 316 11.76 53.47 -2.80
C ASN A 316 11.03 53.70 -4.14
N LEU A 317 9.67 53.67 -4.06
CA LEU A 317 8.69 54.75 -4.35
C LEU A 317 7.41 54.29 -5.11
N SER A 318 6.28 54.61 -4.45
CA SER A 318 5.03 55.14 -5.01
C SER A 318 3.90 54.20 -5.46
N SER A 319 2.82 54.25 -4.66
CA SER A 319 1.43 54.56 -5.05
C SER A 319 0.74 53.74 -6.14
N ARG A 320 -0.21 52.89 -5.73
CA ARG A 320 -1.66 53.13 -5.82
C ARG A 320 -2.43 52.06 -5.04
#